data_AF-A0A410YJT7-F1
#
_entry.id   AF-A0A410YJT7-F1
#
_cell.length_a   1.000
_cell.length_b   1.000
_cell.length_c   1.000
_cell.angle_alpha   90.00
_cell.angle_beta   90.00
_cell.angle_gamma   90.00
#
_symmetry.space_group_name_H-M   'P 1'
#
loop_
_entity.id
_entity.type
_entity.pdbx_description
1 polymer ?
#
loop_
_entity_poly.entity_id
_entity_poly.type
_entity_poly.pdbx_seq_one_letter_code
_entity_poly.pdbx_strand_id
1 'polypeptide(L)'
;MDSFEVEIRGELFRISERIQPGGAMSYDLNWLNGPAGGTYGFTVARSSAQITASELVAEARGFIEAFYGPGGIGETDFPTHTPANAEQNDG
;
A
#
# COMPACT_ATOMS: atom_id res chain seq x y z
N MET A 1 -16.53 1.90 6.28
CA MET A 1 -16.19 0.62 5.64
C MET A 1 -15.38 -0.17 6.64
N ASP A 2 -15.71 -1.46 6.82
CA ASP A 2 -14.83 -2.34 7.59
C ASP A 2 -13.48 -2.49 6.88
N SER A 3 -12.42 -2.75 7.63
CA SER A 3 -11.10 -2.98 7.02
C SER A 3 -11.16 -4.16 6.05
N PHE A 4 -10.47 -4.05 4.92
CA PHE A 4 -10.43 -5.09 3.91
C PHE A 4 -9.00 -5.32 3.41
N GLU A 5 -8.77 -6.49 2.83
CA GLU A 5 -7.48 -6.86 2.26
C GLU A 5 -7.57 -6.90 0.74
N VAL A 6 -6.48 -6.51 0.09
CA VAL A 6 -6.35 -6.55 -1.37
C VAL A 6 -4.95 -7.03 -1.75
N GLU A 7 -4.90 -7.89 -2.77
CA GLU A 7 -3.66 -8.31 -3.41
C GLU A 7 -3.44 -7.50 -4.70
N ILE A 8 -2.24 -6.94 -4.86
CA ILE A 8 -1.84 -6.13 -6.01
C ILE A 8 -0.47 -6.61 -6.47
N ARG A 9 -0.40 -7.33 -7.59
CA ARG A 9 0.86 -7.90 -8.12
C ARG A 9 1.59 -8.78 -7.08
N GLY A 10 0.86 -9.58 -6.31
CA GLY A 10 1.41 -10.39 -5.21
C GLY A 10 1.64 -9.63 -3.90
N GLU A 11 1.54 -8.30 -3.91
CA GLU A 11 1.68 -7.46 -2.72
C GLU A 11 0.35 -7.36 -1.97
N LEU A 12 0.36 -7.69 -0.68
CA LEU A 12 -0.83 -7.78 0.15
C LEU A 12 -0.98 -6.53 1.01
N PHE A 13 -2.08 -5.82 0.85
CA PHE A 13 -2.41 -4.64 1.64
C PHE A 13 -3.64 -4.87 2.49
N ARG A 14 -3.59 -4.43 3.76
CA ARG A 14 -4.78 -4.22 4.58
C ARG A 14 -5.12 -2.74 4.61
N ILE A 15 -6.35 -2.41 4.24
CA ILE A 15 -6.85 -1.04 4.16
C ILE A 15 -7.85 -0.83 5.28
N SER A 16 -7.63 0.18 6.11
CA SER A 16 -8.48 0.48 7.27
C SER A 16 -8.90 1.94 7.26
N GLU A 17 -10.19 2.20 7.47
CA GLU A 17 -10.70 3.55 7.69
C GLU A 17 -10.28 4.08 9.06
N ARG A 18 -9.92 5.36 9.10
CA ARG A 18 -9.59 6.09 10.33
C ARG A 18 -10.15 7.49 10.27
N ILE A 19 -10.92 7.87 11.29
CA ILE A 19 -11.31 9.25 11.53
C ILE A 19 -10.17 9.97 12.27
N GLN A 20 -9.64 11.02 11.64
CA GLN A 20 -8.57 11.84 12.21
C GLN A 20 -9.11 12.78 13.29
N PRO A 21 -8.25 13.26 14.20
CA PRO A 21 -8.59 14.38 15.07
C PRO A 21 -9.03 15.59 14.22
N GLY A 22 -10.29 16.01 14.36
CA GLY A 22 -10.92 17.03 13.51
C GLY A 22 -12.00 16.50 12.56
N GLY A 23 -12.28 15.19 12.59
CA GLY A 23 -13.40 14.58 11.87
C GLY A 23 -13.11 14.26 10.40
N ALA A 24 -11.91 14.56 9.91
CA ALA A 24 -11.50 14.22 8.55
C ALA A 24 -11.33 12.70 8.40
N MET A 25 -11.71 12.16 7.23
CA MET A 25 -11.53 10.75 6.91
C MET A 25 -10.12 10.50 6.35
N SER A 26 -9.52 9.42 6.79
CA SER A 26 -8.27 8.88 6.25
C SER A 26 -8.34 7.38 6.13
N TYR A 27 -7.45 6.82 5.33
CA TYR A 27 -7.33 5.40 5.08
C TYR A 27 -5.87 5.01 5.28
N ASP A 28 -5.63 4.06 6.17
CA ASP A 28 -4.32 3.49 6.38
C ASP A 28 -4.19 2.24 5.52
N LEU A 29 -3.15 2.21 4.67
CA LEU A 29 -2.81 1.08 3.82
C LEU A 29 -1.54 0.43 4.37
N ASN A 30 -1.71 -0.69 5.07
CA ASN A 30 -0.61 -1.46 5.64
C ASN A 30 -0.19 -2.56 4.66
N TRP A 31 1.07 -2.58 4.27
CA TRP A 31 1.63 -3.57 3.36
C TRP A 31 2.11 -4.79 4.16
N LEU A 32 1.29 -5.84 4.20
CA LEU A 32 1.43 -6.97 5.12
C LEU A 32 2.63 -7.87 4.82
N ASN A 33 2.98 -8.05 3.55
CA ASN A 33 4.18 -8.75 3.11
C ASN A 33 5.26 -7.78 2.60
N GLY A 34 5.10 -6.50 2.90
CA GLY A 34 6.01 -5.45 2.46
C GLY A 34 7.29 -5.36 3.30
N PRO A 35 8.10 -4.32 3.01
CA PRO A 35 9.33 -4.05 3.74
C PRO A 35 9.11 -3.88 5.26
N ALA A 36 10.23 -3.88 6.00
CA ALA A 36 10.22 -3.73 7.46
C ALA A 36 9.33 -4.78 8.17
N GLY A 37 9.31 -6.01 7.65
CA GLY A 37 8.55 -7.12 8.24
C GLY A 37 7.04 -6.92 8.20
N GLY A 38 6.51 -6.29 7.13
CA GLY A 38 5.08 -6.06 6.97
C GLY A 38 4.51 -4.88 7.76
N THR A 39 5.38 -4.00 8.28
CA THR A 39 4.97 -2.80 9.04
C THR A 39 5.00 -1.52 8.20
N TYR A 40 5.51 -1.60 6.98
CA TYR A 40 5.53 -0.47 6.06
C TYR A 40 4.14 -0.22 5.45
N GLY A 41 3.87 1.02 5.08
CA GLY A 41 2.57 1.44 4.61
C GLY A 41 2.48 2.94 4.43
N PHE A 42 1.29 3.42 4.07
CA PHE A 42 1.03 4.84 3.87
C PHE A 42 -0.41 5.18 4.21
N THR A 43 -0.66 6.47 4.46
CA THR A 43 -1.99 6.99 4.78
C THR A 43 -2.46 7.87 3.63
N VAL A 44 -3.70 7.64 3.18
CA VAL A 44 -4.41 8.51 2.24
C VAL A 44 -5.42 9.35 3.02
N ALA A 45 -5.30 10.67 2.96
CA ALA A 45 -6.26 11.58 3.57
C ALA A 45 -6.96 12.40 2.48
N ARG A 46 -8.30 12.54 2.57
CA ARG A 46 -9.06 13.50 1.76
C ARG A 46 -9.91 14.40 2.64
N SER A 47 -10.04 15.65 2.23
CA SER A 47 -10.63 16.73 3.03
C SER A 47 -12.16 16.65 3.19
N SER A 48 -12.90 15.96 2.32
CA SER A 48 -14.37 16.01 2.40
C SER A 48 -15.18 14.89 1.73
N ALA A 49 -14.56 14.00 0.94
CA ALA A 49 -15.27 12.92 0.25
C ALA A 49 -14.78 11.55 0.71
N GLN A 50 -15.72 10.64 0.99
CA GLN A 50 -15.41 9.23 1.24
C GLN A 50 -14.77 8.65 -0.02
N ILE A 51 -13.61 8.00 0.14
CA ILE A 51 -12.90 7.35 -0.95
C ILE A 51 -13.51 5.97 -1.14
N THR A 52 -13.73 5.60 -2.39
CA THR A 52 -14.23 4.27 -2.74
C THR A 52 -13.14 3.22 -2.60
N ALA A 53 -13.52 1.95 -2.39
CA ALA A 53 -12.57 0.85 -2.36
C ALA A 53 -11.71 0.80 -3.64
N SER A 54 -12.32 1.00 -4.81
CA SER A 54 -11.62 1.01 -6.10
C SER A 54 -10.57 2.12 -6.20
N GLU A 55 -10.84 3.31 -5.68
CA GLU A 55 -9.85 4.39 -5.61
C GLU A 55 -8.69 4.02 -4.69
N LEU A 56 -8.95 3.42 -3.51
CA LEU A 56 -7.89 2.99 -2.60
C LEU A 56 -6.99 1.90 -3.21
N VAL A 57 -7.59 0.98 -3.97
CA VAL A 57 -6.84 -0.02 -4.74
C VAL A 57 -5.98 0.64 -5.82
N ALA A 58 -6.47 1.70 -6.47
CA ALA A 58 -5.68 2.46 -7.43
C ALA A 58 -4.50 3.19 -6.77
N GLU A 59 -4.70 3.79 -5.58
CA GLU A 59 -3.62 4.41 -4.80
C GLU A 59 -2.55 3.38 -4.40
N ALA A 60 -2.95 2.22 -3.89
CA ALA A 60 -2.04 1.13 -3.54
C ALA A 60 -1.25 0.62 -4.75
N ARG A 61 -1.89 0.50 -5.92
CA ARG A 61 -1.20 0.15 -7.16
C ARG A 61 -0.19 1.21 -7.58
N GLY A 62 -0.57 2.48 -7.56
CA GLY A 62 0.33 3.58 -7.90
C GLY A 62 1.53 3.64 -6.94
N PHE A 63 1.30 3.37 -5.66
CA PHE A 63 2.36 3.27 -4.66
C PHE A 63 3.35 2.14 -5.00
N ILE A 64 2.88 0.93 -5.32
CA ILE A 64 3.76 -0.19 -5.72
C ILE A 64 4.57 0.14 -6.99
N GLU A 65 3.91 0.73 -7.99
CA GLU A 65 4.57 1.13 -9.24
C GLU A 65 5.65 2.21 -9.00
N ALA A 66 5.41 3.15 -8.09
CA ALA A 66 6.40 4.16 -7.70
C ALA A 66 7.51 3.57 -6.82
N PHE A 67 7.18 2.67 -5.90
CA PHE A 67 8.12 2.05 -4.96
C PHE A 67 9.19 1.22 -5.69
N TYR A 68 8.77 0.39 -6.66
CA TYR A 68 9.68 -0.42 -7.49
C TYR A 68 10.10 0.27 -8.80
N GLY A 69 9.58 1.46 -9.08
CA GLY A 69 9.92 2.22 -10.28
C GLY A 69 11.35 2.75 -10.27
N PRO A 70 11.87 3.22 -11.41
CA PRO A 70 13.19 3.84 -11.49
C PRO A 70 13.33 5.01 -10.51
N GLY A 71 14.34 4.96 -9.62
CA GLY A 71 14.55 5.99 -8.60
C GLY A 71 13.52 5.96 -7.46
N GLY A 72 12.70 4.92 -7.38
CA GLY A 72 11.85 4.62 -6.24
C GLY A 72 12.66 4.19 -5.02
N ILE A 73 11.97 4.13 -3.87
CA ILE A 73 12.55 3.75 -2.57
C ILE A 73 13.15 2.32 -2.65
N GLY A 74 12.33 1.38 -3.11
CA GLY A 74 12.75 0.09 -3.67
C GLY A 74 13.84 -0.67 -2.92
N GLU A 75 14.71 -1.31 -3.70
CA GLU A 75 15.82 -2.16 -3.23
C GLU A 75 16.96 -1.38 -2.56
N THR A 76 17.10 -0.07 -2.84
CA THR A 76 18.21 0.70 -2.27
C THR A 76 17.96 1.03 -0.81
N ASP A 77 16.73 1.44 -0.49
CA ASP A 77 16.32 1.76 0.88
C ASP A 77 15.92 0.50 1.67
N PHE A 78 15.43 -0.54 0.99
CA PHE A 78 15.06 -1.82 1.59
C PHE A 78 15.75 -3.02 0.90
N PRO A 79 17.08 -3.19 1.08
CA PRO A 79 17.87 -4.19 0.36
C PRO A 79 17.54 -5.64 0.71
N THR A 80 16.84 -5.88 1.82
CA THR A 80 16.39 -7.21 2.24
C THR A 80 14.96 -7.51 1.82
N HIS A 81 14.26 -6.55 1.21
CA HIS A 81 12.90 -6.74 0.73
C HIS A 81 12.94 -7.27 -0.71
N THR A 82 12.21 -8.34 -0.98
CA THR A 82 12.09 -8.93 -2.32
C THR A 82 10.66 -8.72 -2.82
N PRO A 83 10.46 -8.25 -4.06
CA PRO A 83 9.11 -8.11 -4.61
C PRO A 83 8.37 -9.45 -4.63
N ALA A 84 7.09 -9.45 -4.25
CA ALA A 84 6.31 -10.68 -4.16
C ALA A 84 6.13 -11.39 -5.52
N ASN A 85 6.24 -10.65 -6.62
CA ASN A 85 6.17 -11.21 -7.98
C ASN A 85 7.54 -11.52 -8.59
N ALA A 86 8.66 -11.22 -7.92
CA ALA A 86 10.00 -11.51 -8.44
C ALA A 86 10.24 -13.03 -8.55
N GLU A 87 9.63 -13.83 -7.68
CA GLU A 87 9.74 -15.29 -7.70
C GLU A 87 8.95 -15.96 -8.85
N GLN A 88 8.10 -15.24 -9.58
CA GLN A 88 7.27 -15.83 -10.64
C GLN A 88 7.92 -15.79 -12.04
N ASN A 89 9.08 -15.17 -12.21
CA ASN A 89 9.74 -15.00 -13.51
C ASN A 89 11.00 -15.88 -13.72
N ASP A 90 11.35 -16.76 -12.78
CA ASP A 90 12.46 -17.73 -12.92
C ASP A 90 11.97 -19.13 -13.38
N GLY A 91 11.09 -19.16 -14.39
CA GLY A 91 10.57 -20.38 -15.02
C GLY A 91 11.03 -20.56 -16.47
#